data_AF-A0A447N3F5-F1
#
_entry.id   AF-A0A447N3F5-F1
#
_cell.length_a   1.000
_cell.length_b   1.000
_cell.length_c   1.000
_cell.angle_alpha   90.00
_cell.angle_beta   90.00
_cell.angle_gamma   90.00
#
_symmetry.space_group_name_H-M   'P 1'
#
loop_
_entity.id
_entity.type
_entity.pdbx_description
1 polymer ?
#
loop_
_entity_poly.entity_id
_entity_poly.type
_entity_poly.pdbx_seq_one_letter_code
_entity_poly.pdbx_strand_id
1 'polypeptide(L)' 'MSSIAPLASREISDALKAKGVEMLDAPVSGGEPKAIDGTLSVMVGGDKAIFDKYYDLMKADGGFRGAYRRYRRRQRHKTG' A
#
# COMPACT_ATOMS: atom_id res chain seq x y z
N MET A 1 4.99 -2.05 8.01
CA MET A 1 5.20 -1.97 6.55
C MET A 1 6.00 -3.20 6.15
N SER A 2 5.32 -4.24 5.67
CA SER A 2 5.93 -5.55 5.41
C SER A 2 5.87 -5.87 3.92
N SER A 3 6.87 -6.60 3.42
CA SER A 3 6.84 -7.14 2.06
C SER A 3 6.06 -8.44 2.05
N ILE A 4 4.89 -8.45 1.41
CA ILE A 4 4.04 -9.62 1.25
C ILE A 4 3.65 -9.82 -0.21
N ALA A 5 3.18 -11.03 -0.55
CA ALA A 5 2.67 -11.30 -1.89
C ALA A 5 1.47 -10.38 -2.20
N PRO A 6 1.38 -9.79 -3.42
CA PRO A 6 0.27 -8.90 -3.78
C PRO A 6 -1.13 -9.53 -3.67
N LEU A 7 -1.23 -10.84 -3.81
CA LEU A 7 -2.49 -11.58 -3.63
C LEU A 7 -2.89 -11.63 -2.15
N ALA A 8 -1.95 -11.97 -1.26
CA ALA A 8 -2.19 -11.98 0.18
C ALA A 8 -2.62 -10.60 0.69
N SER A 9 -1.97 -9.53 0.21
CA SER A 9 -2.34 -8.14 0.52
C SER A 9 -3.81 -7.82 0.18
N ARG A 10 -4.29 -8.31 -0.96
CA ARG A 10 -5.69 -8.14 -1.38
C ARG A 10 -6.67 -8.94 -0.53
N GLU A 11 -6.35 -10.20 -0.26
CA GLU A 11 -7.19 -11.08 0.56
C GLU A 11 -7.35 -10.52 1.98
N ILE A 12 -6.25 -10.01 2.56
CA ILE A 12 -6.27 -9.33 3.86
C ILE A 12 -7.13 -8.05 3.76
N SER A 13 -6.96 -7.24 2.71
CA SER A 13 -7.74 -6.02 2.52
C SER A 13 -9.24 -6.30 2.43
N ASP A 14 -9.64 -7.36 1.71
CA ASP A 14 -11.05 -7.74 1.57
C ASP A 14 -11.62 -8.28 2.89
N ALA A 15 -10.85 -9.09 3.63
CA ALA A 15 -11.23 -9.57 4.95
C ALA A 15 -11.38 -8.44 5.99
N LEU A 16 -10.53 -7.41 5.93
CA LEU A 16 -10.59 -6.23 6.79
C LEU A 16 -11.79 -5.34 6.46
N LYS A 17 -12.07 -5.13 5.17
CA LYS A 17 -13.26 -4.38 4.73
C LYS A 17 -14.56 -4.99 5.23
N ALA A 18 -14.67 -6.32 5.25
CA ALA A 18 -15.83 -7.01 5.81
C ALA A 18 -16.06 -6.70 7.30
N LYS A 19 -15.02 -6.22 8.01
CA LYS A 19 -15.05 -5.79 9.41
C LYS A 19 -15.09 -4.26 9.56
N GLY A 20 -15.28 -3.51 8.46
CA GLY A 20 -15.27 -2.04 8.48
C GLY A 20 -13.89 -1.41 8.65
N VAL A 21 -12.81 -2.17 8.43
CA VAL A 21 -11.43 -1.68 8.57
C VAL A 21 -10.87 -1.26 7.21
N GLU A 22 -10.39 -0.02 7.15
CA GLU A 22 -9.68 0.56 6.00
C GLU A 22 -8.22 0.06 5.98
N MET A 23 -7.73 -0.42 4.82
CA MET A 23 -6.35 -0.88 4.67
C MET A 23 -5.68 -0.22 3.46
N LEU A 24 -4.46 0.28 3.69
CA LEU A 24 -3.48 0.63 2.66
C LEU A 24 -2.27 -0.29 2.81
N ASP A 25 -1.86 -0.92 1.71
CA ASP A 25 -0.62 -1.68 1.64
C ASP A 25 0.52 -0.77 1.23
N ALA A 26 1.52 -0.60 2.09
CA ALA A 26 2.60 0.38 1.89
C ALA A 26 3.98 -0.27 2.08
N PRO A 27 4.42 -1.18 1.19
CA PRO A 27 5.79 -1.68 1.23
C PRO A 27 6.81 -0.55 1.06
N VAL A 28 7.95 -0.71 1.74
CA VAL A 28 9.08 0.23 1.69
C VAL A 28 10.30 -0.45 1.08
N SER A 29 11.15 0.34 0.44
CA SER A 29 12.42 -0.10 -0.13
C SER A 29 13.53 0.89 0.20
N GLY A 30 14.75 0.38 0.40
CA GLY A 30 15.90 1.20 0.75
C GLY A 30 16.78 0.67 1.88
N GLY A 31 16.28 -0.29 2.65
CA GLY A 31 17.01 -0.90 3.77
C GLY A 31 17.22 0.06 4.95
N GLU A 32 17.90 -0.43 5.98
CA GLU A 32 18.18 0.31 7.21
C GLU A 32 18.89 1.66 6.97
N PRO A 33 19.90 1.79 6.10
CA PRO A 33 20.58 3.08 5.91
C PRO A 33 19.64 4.19 5.44
N LYS A 34 18.75 3.88 4.49
CA LYS A 34 17.76 4.86 4.01
C LYS A 34 16.62 5.09 5.00
N ALA A 35 16.36 4.15 5.90
CA ALA A 35 15.43 4.38 7.01
C ALA A 35 16.00 5.41 7.98
N ILE A 36 17.28 5.28 8.35
CA ILE A 36 18.00 6.24 9.19
C ILE A 36 18.04 7.62 8.53
N ASP A 37 18.35 7.68 7.24
CA ASP A 37 18.44 8.93 6.49
C ASP A 37 17.07 9.55 6.14
N GLY A 38 15.96 8.87 6.44
CA GLY A 38 14.62 9.33 6.05
C GLY A 38 14.45 9.42 4.54
N THR A 39 14.95 8.45 3.77
CA THR A 39 14.91 8.44 2.30
C THR A 39 14.32 7.15 1.71
N LEU A 40 13.54 6.41 2.50
CA LEU A 40 12.85 5.19 2.03
C LEU A 40 11.86 5.49 0.89
N SER A 41 11.86 4.64 -0.13
CA SER A 41 10.81 4.69 -1.15
C SER A 41 9.61 3.87 -0.68
N VAL A 42 8.46 4.52 -0.55
CA VAL A 42 7.18 3.89 -0.16
C VAL A 42 6.32 3.68 -1.41
N MET A 43 5.69 2.53 -1.61
CA MET A 43 4.69 2.36 -2.68
C MET A 43 3.35 2.02 -2.05
N VAL A 44 2.30 2.79 -2.34
CA VAL A 44 1.02 2.61 -1.63
C VAL A 44 -0.06 2.02 -2.52
N GLY A 45 -0.57 0.86 -2.14
CA GLY A 45 -1.66 0.14 -2.76
C GLY A 45 -2.94 0.21 -1.94
N GLY A 46 -4.07 0.58 -2.56
CA GLY A 46 -5.33 0.69 -1.84
C GLY A 46 -6.44 1.41 -2.58
N ASP A 47 -7.51 1.73 -1.84
CA ASP A 47 -8.54 2.66 -2.33
C ASP A 47 -7.95 4.08 -2.40
N LYS A 48 -8.30 4.81 -3.47
CA LYS A 48 -7.81 6.17 -3.68
C LYS A 48 -8.39 7.14 -2.64
N ALA A 49 -9.64 6.97 -2.25
CA ALA A 49 -10.27 7.85 -1.26
C ALA A 49 -9.61 7.70 0.12
N ILE A 50 -9.27 6.46 0.50
CA ILE A 50 -8.54 6.17 1.74
C ILE A 50 -7.11 6.74 1.66
N PHE A 51 -6.42 6.53 0.53
CA PHE A 51 -5.09 7.11 0.32
C PHE A 51 -5.10 8.64 0.46
N ASP A 52 -6.05 9.31 -0.18
CA ASP A 52 -6.15 10.78 -0.14
C ASP A 52 -6.46 11.28 1.26
N LYS A 53 -7.37 10.60 1.97
CA LYS A 53 -7.74 10.93 3.36
C LYS A 53 -6.55 10.89 4.31
N TYR A 54 -5.60 9.96 4.11
CA TYR A 54 -4.44 9.79 4.98
C TYR A 54 -3.13 10.26 4.34
N TYR A 55 -3.18 10.97 3.21
CA TYR A 55 -1.98 11.34 2.44
C TYR A 55 -0.99 12.15 3.28
N ASP A 56 -1.46 13.14 4.04
CA ASP A 56 -0.60 13.99 4.86
C ASP A 56 0.07 13.19 6.00
N LEU A 57 -0.61 12.19 6.54
CA LEU A 57 -0.03 11.26 7.52
C LEU A 57 1.09 10.42 6.88
N MET A 58 0.88 9.94 5.65
CA MET A 58 1.91 9.18 4.94
C MET A 58 3.11 10.06 4.58
N LYS A 59 2.89 11.34 4.28
CA LYS A 59 3.94 12.31 3.96
C LYS A 59 4.81 12.69 5.16
N ALA A 60 4.28 12.57 6.38
CA ALA A 60 5.02 12.85 7.62
C ALA A 60 6.11 11.82 7.91
N ASP A 61 6.03 10.61 7.34
CA ASP A 61 7.12 9.64 7.34
C ASP A 61 8.23 10.22 6.45
N GLY A 62 9.32 10.71 7.05
CA GLY A 62 10.31 11.62 6.41
C GLY A 62 10.91 11.17 5.08
N GLY A 63 10.68 9.93 4.65
CA GLY A 63 11.06 9.37 3.35
C GLY A 63 9.98 9.32 2.28
N PHE A 64 8.72 9.69 2.52
CA PHE A 64 7.63 9.46 1.56
C PHE A 64 7.84 10.16 0.20
N ARG A 65 8.47 9.44 -0.73
CA ARG A 65 8.62 9.78 -2.15
C ARG A 65 7.71 8.92 -3.03
N GLY A 66 6.62 8.46 -2.44
CA GLY A 66 5.92 7.27 -2.90
C GLY A 66 4.93 7.44 -4.02
N ALA A 67 4.90 6.47 -4.92
CA ALA A 67 3.90 6.36 -5.97
C ALA A 67 2.65 5.63 -5.45
N TYR A 68 1.46 6.16 -5.76
CA TYR A 68 0.19 5.47 -5.54
C TYR A 68 -0.09 4.45 -6.65
N ARG A 69 -0.53 3.24 -6.27
CA ARG A 69 -0.98 2.21 -7.21
C ARG A 69 -2.32 1.64 -6.78
N ARG A 70 -3.38 1.93 -7.54
CA ARG A 70 -4.69 1.31 -7.31
C ARG A 70 -4.60 -0.21 -7.40
N TYR A 71 -5.35 -0.93 -6.56
CA TYR A 71 -5.59 -2.36 -6.78
C TYR A 71 -6.18 -2.56 -8.19
N ARG A 72 -5.38 -3.05 -9.15
CA ARG A 72 -5.90 -3.49 -10.45
C ARG A 72 -6.83 -4.69 -10.19
N ARG A 73 -8.15 -4.49 -10.39
CA ARG A 73 -9.14 -5.57 -10.41
C ARG A 73 -8.61 -6.65 -11.36
N ARG A 74 -8.68 -7.93 -10.96
CA ARG A 74 -8.36 -9.07 -11.84
C ARG A 74 -9.05 -8.80 -13.19
N GLN A 75 -8.28 -8.76 -14.28
CA GLN A 75 -8.89 -9.07 -15.56
C GLN A 75 -9.47 -10.47 -15.39
N ARG A 76 -10.78 -10.59 -15.54
CA ARG A 76 -11.44 -11.89 -15.57
C ARG A 76 -10.67 -12.72 -16.60
N HIS A 77 -9.96 -13.75 -16.17
CA HIS A 77 -9.61 -14.84 -17.07
C HIS A 77 -10.96 -15.32 -17.60
N LYS A 78 -11.21 -15.04 -18.88
CA LYS A 78 -12.27 -15.73 -19.62
C LYS A 78 -11.90 -17.20 -19.53
N THR A 79 -12.75 -17.96 -18.84
CA THR A 79 -12.91 -19.39 -19.05
C THR A 79 -13.00 -19.64 -20.55
N GLY A 80 -12.11 -20.49 -21.04
CA GLY A 80 -12.16 -21.19 -22.31
C GLY A 80 -11.63 -22.58 -22.04
#